data_AF-A0A536PRC5-F1
#
_entry.id   AF-A0A536PRC5-F1
#
_cell.length_a   1.000
_cell.length_b   1.000
_cell.length_c   1.000
_cell.angle_alpha   90.00
_cell.angle_beta   90.00
_cell.angle_gamma   90.00
#
_symmetry.space_group_name_H-M   'P 1'
#
loop_
_entity.id
_entity.type
_entity.pdbx_description
1 polymer ?
#
loop_
_entity_poly.entity_id
_entity_poly.type
_entity_poly.pdbx_seq_one_letter_code
_entity_poly.pdbx_strand_id
1 'polypeptide(L)'
;MHPVRLAALTVFCLLLSGTAGAAAYFFPVVVAGVGQTGQTVVVPPGSSPNASPTPSAPPGAPFTVLLLGSDDDSKFQADHVLTQSMILVRVEPATKHVTMLSIPRDLWVPLST
;
A
#
# COMPACT_ATOMS: atom_id res chain seq x y z
N MET A 1 51.15 16.09 18.72
CA MET A 1 49.91 16.09 17.92
C MET A 1 49.21 17.43 18.11
N HIS A 2 48.91 18.19 17.05
CA HIS A 2 48.36 19.54 17.19
C HIS A 2 46.86 19.46 17.55
N PRO A 3 46.39 20.13 18.63
CA PRO A 3 45.02 19.99 19.14
C PRO A 3 43.93 20.31 18.10
N VAL A 4 44.23 21.25 17.19
CA VAL A 4 43.34 21.64 16.08
C VAL A 4 43.07 20.48 15.11
N ARG A 5 44.09 19.67 14.79
CA ARG A 5 43.92 18.51 13.89
C ARG A 5 43.05 17.44 14.53
N LEU A 6 43.20 17.26 15.83
CA LEU A 6 42.43 16.25 16.58
C LEU A 6 40.96 16.66 16.67
N ALA A 7 40.69 17.94 16.99
CA ALA A 7 39.34 18.51 16.99
C ALA A 7 38.65 18.37 15.63
N ALA A 8 39.35 18.71 14.54
CA ALA A 8 38.82 18.59 13.18
C ALA A 8 38.46 17.13 12.82
N LEU A 9 39.31 16.17 13.20
CA LEU A 9 39.06 14.74 12.97
C LEU A 9 37.84 14.25 13.75
N THR A 10 37.68 14.65 15.02
CA THR A 10 36.50 14.29 15.81
C THR A 10 35.20 14.82 15.23
N VAL A 11 35.17 16.09 14.79
CA VAL A 11 33.98 16.67 14.16
C VAL A 11 33.66 15.95 12.85
N PHE A 12 34.68 15.65 12.05
CA PHE A 12 34.51 14.89 10.81
C PHE A 12 33.94 13.49 11.07
N CYS A 13 34.49 12.75 12.04
CA CYS A 13 33.98 11.42 12.40
C CYS A 13 32.55 11.47 12.92
N LEU A 14 32.18 12.49 13.70
CA LEU A 14 30.84 12.65 14.24
C LEU A 14 29.81 12.96 13.14
N LEU A 15 30.18 13.83 12.20
CA LEU A 15 29.35 14.12 11.02
C LEU A 15 29.19 12.87 10.14
N LEU A 16 30.28 12.15 9.86
CA LEU A 16 30.25 10.94 9.04
C LEU A 16 29.43 9.82 9.69
N SER A 17 29.56 9.65 11.01
CA SER A 17 28.77 8.67 11.76
C SER A 17 27.29 9.05 11.82
N GLY A 18 26.98 10.33 12.02
CA GLY A 18 25.60 10.82 12.04
C GLY A 18 24.90 10.66 10.70
N THR A 19 25.57 11.00 9.60
CA THR A 19 25.01 10.84 8.24
C THR A 19 24.87 9.37 7.86
N ALA A 20 25.86 8.52 8.16
CA ALA A 20 25.78 7.08 7.91
C ALA A 20 24.67 6.43 8.74
N GLY A 21 24.51 6.80 10.01
CA GLY A 21 23.44 6.30 10.87
C GLY A 21 22.05 6.70 10.38
N ALA A 22 21.87 7.97 9.99
CA ALA A 22 20.62 8.44 9.41
C ALA A 22 20.30 7.71 8.10
N ALA A 23 21.29 7.56 7.20
CA ALA A 23 21.11 6.80 5.96
C ALA A 23 20.71 5.36 6.25
N ALA A 24 21.41 4.65 7.14
CA ALA A 24 21.09 3.26 7.49
C ALA A 24 19.68 3.11 8.10
N TYR A 25 19.25 4.07 8.92
CA TYR A 25 17.92 4.04 9.53
C TYR A 25 16.79 4.29 8.51
N PHE A 26 16.96 5.24 7.60
CA PHE A 26 15.91 5.62 6.65
C PHE A 26 15.94 4.84 5.33
N PHE A 27 17.06 4.20 4.97
CA PHE A 27 17.20 3.46 3.71
C PHE A 27 16.16 2.34 3.52
N PRO A 28 15.82 1.51 4.53
CA PRO A 28 14.80 0.47 4.37
C PRO A 28 13.42 1.03 3.98
N VAL A 29 13.06 2.22 4.49
CA VAL A 29 11.79 2.87 4.17
C VAL A 29 11.75 3.30 2.71
N VAL A 30 12.86 3.85 2.21
CA VAL A 30 12.98 4.22 0.79
C VAL A 30 12.85 2.97 -0.09
N VAL A 31 13.58 1.89 0.24
CA VAL A 31 13.54 0.62 -0.51
C VAL A 31 12.13 0.01 -0.51
N ALA A 32 11.45 0.00 0.64
CA ALA A 32 10.07 -0.47 0.73
C ALA A 32 9.13 0.39 -0.12
N GLY A 33 9.26 1.72 -0.05
CA GLY A 33 8.45 2.66 -0.81
C GLY A 33 8.59 2.49 -2.32
N VAL A 34 9.82 2.39 -2.85
CA VAL A 34 9.99 2.10 -4.29
C VAL A 34 9.54 0.69 -4.67
N GLY A 35 9.75 -0.31 -3.81
CA GLY A 35 9.31 -1.69 -4.06
C GLY A 35 7.79 -1.89 -4.09
N GLN A 36 7.02 -0.95 -3.55
CA GLN A 36 5.55 -0.95 -3.57
C GLN A 36 4.95 -0.19 -4.75
N THR A 37 5.77 0.45 -5.59
CA THR A 37 5.31 1.12 -6.81
C THR A 37 5.34 0.18 -8.01
N GLY A 38 4.36 0.32 -8.92
CA GLY A 38 4.34 -0.46 -10.16
C GLY A 38 3.64 -1.81 -10.07
N GLN A 39 2.94 -2.11 -8.96
CA GLN A 39 2.10 -3.29 -8.82
C GLN A 39 1.04 -3.30 -9.93
N THR A 40 1.16 -4.24 -10.85
CA THR A 40 0.14 -4.52 -11.87
C THR A 40 -0.63 -5.75 -11.43
N VAL A 41 -1.96 -5.68 -11.52
CA VAL A 41 -2.82 -6.85 -11.30
C VAL A 41 -2.68 -7.74 -12.54
N VAL A 42 -1.83 -8.77 -12.46
CA VAL A 42 -1.75 -9.81 -13.49
C VAL A 42 -2.95 -10.72 -13.31
N VAL A 43 -3.97 -10.55 -14.16
CA VAL A 43 -5.10 -11.49 -14.24
C VAL A 43 -4.64 -12.70 -15.08
N PRO A 44 -4.53 -13.91 -14.51
CA PRO A 44 -4.14 -15.09 -15.26
C PRO A 44 -5.15 -15.37 -16.39
N PRO A 45 -4.70 -15.69 -17.61
CA PRO A 45 -5.61 -16.11 -18.67
C PRO A 45 -6.23 -17.46 -18.29
N GLY A 46 -7.50 -17.45 -17.89
CA GLY A 46 -8.27 -18.66 -17.54
C GLY A 46 -9.00 -18.62 -16.20
N SER A 47 -8.73 -17.63 -15.33
CA SER A 47 -9.47 -17.42 -14.06
C SER A 47 -10.46 -16.25 -14.13
N SER A 48 -10.73 -15.72 -15.33
CA SER A 48 -11.87 -14.84 -15.51
C SER A 48 -13.13 -15.69 -15.33
N PRO A 49 -14.03 -15.40 -14.37
CA PRO A 49 -15.41 -15.79 -14.57
C PRO A 49 -15.82 -15.29 -15.95
N ASN A 50 -16.70 -16.02 -16.63
CA ASN A 50 -17.22 -15.69 -17.94
C ASN A 50 -18.11 -14.43 -17.84
N ALA A 51 -17.55 -13.33 -17.35
CA ALA A 51 -18.15 -12.03 -17.26
C ALA A 51 -18.01 -11.44 -18.65
N SER A 52 -19.14 -11.43 -19.37
CA SER A 52 -19.30 -10.50 -20.49
C SER A 52 -18.80 -9.13 -20.01
N PRO A 53 -17.83 -8.50 -20.71
CA PRO A 53 -17.29 -7.21 -20.26
C PRO A 53 -18.48 -6.27 -20.12
N THR A 54 -18.78 -5.91 -18.87
CA THR A 54 -19.78 -4.88 -18.60
C THR A 54 -19.29 -3.64 -19.36
N PRO A 55 -20.13 -2.99 -20.18
CA PRO A 55 -19.70 -1.85 -20.97
C PRO A 55 -18.94 -0.88 -20.07
N SER A 56 -17.73 -0.50 -20.50
CA SER A 56 -16.89 0.44 -19.77
C SER A 56 -17.73 1.64 -19.39
N ALA A 57 -17.82 1.93 -18.09
CA ALA A 57 -18.62 3.03 -17.60
C ALA A 57 -18.17 4.31 -18.33
N PRO A 58 -19.11 5.12 -18.87
CA PRO A 58 -18.76 6.35 -19.57
C PRO A 58 -17.82 7.22 -18.72
N PRO A 59 -16.84 7.93 -19.30
CA PRO A 59 -16.02 8.87 -18.56
C PRO A 59 -16.88 9.84 -17.76
N GLY A 60 -16.68 9.88 -16.43
CA GLY A 60 -17.48 10.71 -15.51
C GLY A 60 -18.75 10.06 -14.95
N ALA A 61 -19.09 8.84 -15.36
CA ALA A 61 -20.16 8.07 -14.72
C ALA A 61 -19.78 7.69 -13.28
N PRO A 62 -20.75 7.58 -12.36
CA PRO A 62 -20.50 7.10 -11.01
C PRO A 62 -20.02 5.65 -11.01
N PHE A 63 -19.11 5.33 -10.11
CA PHE A 63 -18.57 3.97 -9.98
C PHE A 63 -18.32 3.63 -8.51
N THR A 64 -18.26 2.33 -8.22
CA THR A 64 -18.01 1.80 -6.87
C THR A 64 -16.75 0.96 -6.88
N VAL A 65 -15.86 1.22 -5.92
CA VAL A 65 -14.63 0.45 -5.69
C VAL A 65 -14.78 -0.29 -4.37
N LEU A 66 -14.45 -1.58 -4.38
CA LEU A 66 -14.26 -2.37 -3.17
C LEU A 66 -12.80 -2.22 -2.73
N LEU A 67 -12.58 -1.52 -1.61
CA LEU A 67 -11.28 -1.36 -0.99
C LEU A 67 -11.10 -2.39 0.12
N LEU A 68 -10.04 -3.20 0.01
CA LEU A 68 -9.70 -4.26 0.96
C LEU A 68 -8.35 -3.94 1.61
N GLY A 69 -8.30 -3.98 2.94
CA GLY A 69 -7.06 -3.92 3.71
C GLY A 69 -6.69 -5.31 4.22
N SER A 70 -5.45 -5.71 3.97
CA SER A 70 -4.89 -7.01 4.33
C SER A 70 -3.99 -6.88 5.57
N ASP A 71 -3.96 -7.88 6.45
CA ASP A 71 -2.95 -7.97 7.52
C ASP A 71 -1.68 -8.60 6.97
N ASP A 72 -0.57 -7.87 6.89
CA ASP A 72 0.69 -8.37 6.31
C ASP A 72 1.75 -8.64 7.39
N ASP A 73 1.30 -8.97 8.61
CA ASP A 73 2.17 -9.25 9.76
C ASP A 73 2.82 -10.65 9.73
N SER A 74 2.84 -11.31 8.57
CA SER A 74 3.42 -12.64 8.28
C SER A 74 2.82 -13.82 9.05
N LYS A 75 1.69 -13.63 9.76
CA LYS A 75 1.04 -14.72 10.52
C LYS A 75 0.33 -15.74 9.64
N PHE A 76 0.06 -15.41 8.38
CA PHE A 76 -0.54 -16.31 7.40
C PHE A 76 0.42 -16.52 6.23
N GLN A 77 0.34 -17.70 5.58
CA GLN A 77 1.03 -17.88 4.30
C GLN A 77 0.50 -16.84 3.30
N ALA A 78 1.36 -16.34 2.41
CA ALA A 78 1.04 -15.25 1.48
C ALA A 78 -0.23 -15.50 0.63
N ASP A 79 -0.60 -16.76 0.48
CA ASP A 79 -1.71 -17.24 -0.34
C ASP A 79 -3.04 -17.27 0.45
N HIS A 80 -3.01 -17.01 1.76
CA HIS A 80 -4.12 -17.17 2.71
C HIS A 80 -4.27 -15.96 3.63
N VAL A 81 -4.12 -14.75 3.11
CA VAL A 81 -4.22 -13.54 3.93
C VAL A 81 -5.69 -13.12 4.12
N LEU A 82 -6.06 -12.83 5.37
CA LEU A 82 -7.40 -12.38 5.73
C LEU A 82 -7.53 -10.87 5.58
N THR A 83 -8.65 -10.44 4.99
CA THR A 83 -9.02 -9.02 4.94
C THR A 83 -9.40 -8.53 6.35
N GLN A 84 -8.74 -7.48 6.81
CA GLN A 84 -9.01 -6.82 8.10
C GLN A 84 -9.93 -5.61 7.99
N SER A 85 -10.02 -5.02 6.79
CA SER A 85 -10.93 -3.91 6.51
C SER A 85 -11.55 -4.05 5.13
N MET A 86 -12.85 -3.78 5.05
CA MET A 86 -13.61 -3.83 3.81
C MET A 86 -14.46 -2.56 3.70
N ILE A 87 -14.28 -1.80 2.63
CA ILE A 87 -14.97 -0.53 2.42
C ILE A 87 -15.48 -0.46 0.99
N LEU A 88 -16.77 -0.16 0.82
CA LEU A 88 -17.32 0.24 -0.48
C LEU A 88 -17.17 1.75 -0.62
N VAL A 89 -16.49 2.18 -1.68
CA VAL A 89 -16.26 3.59 -2.01
C VAL A 89 -17.03 3.90 -3.28
N ARG A 90 -18.10 4.69 -3.17
CA ARG A 90 -18.83 5.20 -4.33
C ARG A 90 -18.36 6.61 -4.66
N VAL A 91 -17.88 6.78 -5.89
CA VAL A 91 -17.44 8.07 -6.43
C VAL A 91 -18.51 8.57 -7.39
N GLU A 92 -18.94 9.81 -7.21
CA GLU A 92 -19.90 10.49 -8.09
C GLU A 92 -19.25 11.74 -8.71
N PRO A 93 -18.58 11.61 -9.87
CA PRO A 93 -17.79 12.71 -10.44
C PRO A 93 -18.60 13.96 -10.76
N ALA A 94 -19.86 13.79 -11.18
CA ALA A 94 -20.75 14.89 -11.55
C ALA A 94 -21.04 15.85 -10.37
N THR A 95 -21.21 15.29 -9.17
CA THR A 95 -21.51 16.06 -7.95
C THR A 95 -20.29 16.29 -7.07
N LYS A 96 -19.13 15.68 -7.42
CA LYS A 96 -17.88 15.72 -6.65
C LYS A 96 -18.04 15.16 -5.23
N HIS A 97 -18.92 14.18 -5.06
CA HIS A 97 -19.13 13.50 -3.80
C HIS A 97 -18.53 12.10 -3.80
N VAL A 98 -18.05 11.70 -2.61
CA VAL A 98 -17.59 10.34 -2.33
C VAL A 98 -18.33 9.85 -1.09
N THR A 99 -18.92 8.66 -1.20
CA THR A 99 -19.55 7.96 -0.06
C THR A 99 -18.75 6.72 0.26
N MET A 100 -18.43 6.54 1.55
CA MET A 100 -17.69 5.38 2.04
C MET A 100 -18.58 4.60 3.01
N LEU A 101 -18.73 3.30 2.76
CA LEU A 101 -19.46 2.37 3.62
C LEU A 101 -18.51 1.28 4.08
N SER A 102 -18.17 1.30 5.37
CA SER A 102 -17.40 0.23 6.00
C SER A 102 -18.28 -0.98 6.26
N ILE A 103 -17.79 -2.16 5.88
CA ILE A 103 -18.41 -3.45 6.19
C ILE A 103 -17.60 -4.07 7.34
N PRO A 104 -18.21 -4.35 8.50
CA PRO A 104 -17.51 -5.02 9.60
C PRO A 104 -17.02 -6.41 9.18
N ARG A 105 -15.77 -6.75 9.52
CA ARG A 105 -15.16 -8.06 9.20
C ARG A 105 -15.96 -9.24 9.73
N ASP A 106 -16.55 -9.06 10.91
CA ASP A 106 -17.26 -10.12 11.63
C ASP A 106 -18.77 -10.11 11.33
N LEU A 107 -19.19 -9.40 10.27
CA LEU A 107 -20.58 -9.37 9.84
C LEU A 107 -20.99 -10.75 9.31
N TRP A 108 -22.04 -11.32 9.91
CA TRP A 108 -22.60 -12.60 9.48
C TRP A 108 -23.37 -12.45 8.17
N VAL A 109 -22.84 -13.02 7.09
CA VAL A 109 -23.44 -12.97 5.74
C VAL A 109 -23.31 -14.31 5.02
N PRO A 110 -24.25 -14.65 4.12
CA PRO A 110 -24.05 -15.75 3.17
C PRO A 110 -22.85 -15.44 2.26
N LEU A 111 -21.98 -16.42 2.06
CA LEU A 111 -20.85 -16.30 1.14
C LEU A 111 -21.22 -16.86 -0.24
N SER A 112 -20.76 -16.19 -1.29
CA SER A 112 -20.86 -16.71 -2.65
C SER A 112 -19.82 -17.81 -2.88
N THR A 113 -20.27 -18.95 -3.41
CA THR A 113 -19.43 -20.07 -3.86
C THR A 113 -19.03 -19.92 -5.31
#